data_AF-A0A7U2R8F5-F1
#
_entry.id   AF-A0A7U2R8F5-F1
#
_cell.length_a   1.000
_cell.length_b   1.000
_cell.length_c   1.000
_cell.angle_alpha   90.00
_cell.angle_beta   90.00
_cell.angle_gamma   90.00
#
_symmetry.space_group_name_H-M   'P 1'
#
loop_
_entity.id
_entity.type
_entity.pdbx_description
1 polymer ?
#
loop_
_entity_poly.entity_id
_entity_poly.type
_entity_poly.pdbx_seq_one_letter_code
_entity_poly.pdbx_strand_id
1 'polypeptide(L)'
;MNTTNNLISIFDNIEDPRSHINQLHDLVNILLLGIILVISGAQTWKQMVDFAYSKEDFLRKFLNLDNGIPSEDTINRFFSVIDSSEFENCFIEWVNSISIIEKGQVIV
;
A
#
# COMPACT_ATOMS: atom_id res chain seq x y z
N MET A 1 1.13 13.15 16.94
CA MET A 1 0.26 13.34 15.75
C MET A 1 0.44 12.11 14.89
N ASN A 2 -0.61 11.30 14.75
CA ASN A 2 -0.52 9.93 14.22
C ASN A 2 -0.15 9.95 12.73
N THR A 3 1.07 9.53 12.39
CA THR A 3 1.58 9.41 11.02
C THR A 3 0.65 8.58 10.11
N THR A 4 -0.07 7.62 10.69
CA THR A 4 -1.08 6.79 10.02
C THR A 4 -2.25 7.60 9.45
N ASN A 5 -2.69 8.67 10.13
CA ASN A 5 -3.79 9.50 9.64
C ASN A 5 -3.38 10.34 8.43
N ASN A 6 -2.09 10.65 8.29
CA ASN A 6 -1.56 11.42 7.18
C ASN A 6 -1.43 10.57 5.91
N LEU A 7 -1.03 9.30 6.05
CA LEU A 7 -0.95 8.36 4.92
C LEU A 7 -2.32 8.15 4.28
N ILE A 8 -3.32 7.79 5.10
CA ILE A 8 -4.68 7.53 4.61
C ILE A 8 -5.21 8.78 3.91
N SER A 9 -5.07 9.97 4.50
CA SER A 9 -5.56 11.21 3.88
C SER A 9 -4.86 11.59 2.57
N ILE A 10 -3.58 11.24 2.40
CA ILE A 10 -2.86 11.52 1.14
C ILE A 10 -3.36 10.59 0.04
N PHE A 11 -3.47 9.29 0.35
CA PHE A 11 -3.89 8.29 -0.64
C PHE A 11 -5.40 8.26 -0.90
N ASP A 12 -6.24 8.84 -0.02
CA ASP A 12 -7.67 9.03 -0.25
C ASP A 12 -7.95 10.04 -1.39
N ASN A 13 -6.95 10.82 -1.79
CA ASN A 13 -7.06 11.69 -2.97
C ASN A 13 -6.98 10.93 -4.29
N ILE A 14 -6.51 9.68 -4.29
CA ILE A 14 -6.44 8.86 -5.50
C ILE A 14 -7.83 8.38 -5.87
N GLU A 15 -8.27 8.67 -7.09
CA GLU A 15 -9.52 8.12 -7.61
C GLU A 15 -9.42 6.59 -7.69
N ASP A 16 -10.39 5.84 -7.12
CA ASP A 16 -10.39 4.38 -7.21
C ASP A 16 -10.72 3.95 -8.65
N PRO A 17 -9.73 3.45 -9.43
CA PRO A 17 -9.94 3.11 -10.84
C PRO A 17 -10.70 1.78 -11.00
N ARG A 18 -10.97 1.07 -9.89
CA ARG A 18 -11.60 -0.25 -9.92
C ARG A 18 -13.10 -0.10 -10.16
N SER A 19 -13.68 -1.08 -10.84
CA SER A 19 -15.14 -1.21 -10.92
C SER A 19 -15.75 -1.30 -9.51
N HIS A 20 -16.93 -0.73 -9.31
CA HIS A 20 -17.76 -0.85 -8.10
C HIS A 20 -18.16 -2.30 -7.76
N ILE A 21 -17.95 -3.24 -8.68
CA ILE A 21 -18.27 -4.66 -8.51
C ILE A 21 -17.07 -5.39 -7.90
N ASN A 22 -17.31 -6.23 -6.89
CA ASN A 22 -16.30 -7.06 -6.22
C ASN A 22 -15.16 -6.26 -5.54
N GLN A 23 -15.43 -5.04 -5.06
CA GLN A 23 -14.53 -4.27 -4.20
C GLN A 23 -14.59 -4.80 -2.75
N LEU A 24 -13.97 -5.95 -2.51
CA LEU A 24 -13.90 -6.55 -1.16
C LEU A 24 -12.79 -5.93 -0.30
N HIS A 25 -11.75 -5.39 -0.91
CA HIS A 25 -10.62 -4.81 -0.19
C HIS A 25 -10.59 -3.30 -0.43
N ASP A 26 -10.35 -2.55 0.64
CA ASP A 26 -10.16 -1.11 0.60
C ASP A 26 -8.96 -0.72 -0.27
N LEU A 27 -9.09 0.42 -0.97
CA LEU A 27 -8.09 0.91 -1.93
C LEU A 27 -6.74 1.14 -1.24
N VAL A 28 -6.76 1.89 -0.14
CA VAL A 28 -5.56 2.28 0.60
C VAL A 28 -4.87 1.03 1.16
N ASN A 29 -5.65 0.04 1.62
CA ASN A 29 -5.09 -1.23 2.09
C ASN A 29 -4.38 -2.02 0.98
N ILE A 30 -4.94 -2.14 -0.23
CA ILE A 30 -4.26 -2.83 -1.35
C ILE A 30 -2.97 -2.08 -1.71
N LEU A 31 -3.03 -0.75 -1.75
CA LEU A 31 -1.88 0.07 -2.12
C LEU A 31 -0.74 -0.08 -1.12
N LEU A 32 -1.05 0.05 0.18
CA LEU A 32 -0.07 -0.09 1.24
C LEU A 32 0.49 -1.52 1.32
N LEU A 33 -0.36 -2.53 1.09
CA LEU A 33 0.08 -3.91 0.94
C LEU A 33 1.12 -4.02 -0.19
N GLY A 34 0.83 -3.49 -1.38
CA GLY A 34 1.78 -3.51 -2.50
C GLY A 34 3.12 -2.86 -2.17
N ILE A 35 3.11 -1.68 -1.53
CA ILE A 35 4.32 -0.97 -1.10
C ILE A 35 5.13 -1.84 -0.12
N ILE A 36 4.51 -2.40 0.91
CA ILE A 36 5.17 -3.26 1.90
C ILE A 36 5.82 -4.48 1.23
N LEU A 37 5.11 -5.11 0.29
CA LEU A 37 5.59 -6.31 -0.37
C LEU A 37 6.77 -6.03 -1.31
N VAL A 38 6.72 -4.92 -2.07
CA VAL A 38 7.83 -4.48 -2.92
C VAL A 38 9.06 -4.15 -2.09
N ILE A 39 8.91 -3.40 -0.98
CA ILE A 39 10.02 -3.10 -0.06
C ILE A 39 10.60 -4.38 0.56
N SER A 40 9.75 -5.37 0.81
CA SER A 40 10.15 -6.69 1.33
C SER A 40 10.84 -7.58 0.28
N GLY A 41 11.00 -7.10 -0.96
CA GLY A 41 11.72 -7.77 -2.04
C GLY A 41 10.85 -8.68 -2.91
N ALA A 42 9.53 -8.60 -2.83
CA ALA A 42 8.66 -9.34 -3.75
C ALA A 42 8.70 -8.70 -5.15
N GLN A 43 9.02 -9.50 -6.17
CA GLN A 43 9.20 -9.06 -7.56
C GLN A 43 8.08 -9.53 -8.48
N THR A 44 7.27 -10.49 -8.05
CA THR A 44 6.14 -11.04 -8.83
C THR A 44 4.86 -11.02 -8.02
N TRP A 45 3.70 -10.99 -8.69
CA TRP A 45 2.38 -11.04 -8.03
C TRP A 45 2.23 -12.26 -7.13
N LYS A 46 2.72 -13.42 -7.59
CA LYS A 46 2.79 -14.63 -6.80
C LYS A 46 3.63 -14.46 -5.53
N GLN A 47 4.85 -13.92 -5.66
CA GLN A 47 5.71 -13.67 -4.50
C GLN A 47 5.08 -12.69 -3.50
N MET A 48 4.36 -11.68 -4.00
CA MET A 48 3.60 -10.74 -3.17
C MET A 48 2.56 -11.48 -2.32
N VAL A 49 1.73 -12.32 -2.96
CA VAL A 49 0.69 -13.09 -2.26
C VAL A 49 1.30 -14.12 -1.31
N ASP A 50 2.31 -14.87 -1.75
CA ASP A 50 3.01 -15.86 -0.92
C ASP A 50 3.62 -15.21 0.33
N PHE A 51 4.26 -14.05 0.19
CA PHE A 51 4.80 -13.29 1.31
C PHE A 51 3.69 -12.79 2.23
N ALA A 52 2.61 -12.26 1.66
CA ALA A 52 1.48 -11.73 2.41
C ALA A 52 0.82 -12.80 3.30
N TYR A 53 0.66 -14.02 2.79
CA TYR A 53 0.20 -15.15 3.60
C TYR A 53 1.24 -15.53 4.68
N SER A 54 2.53 -15.56 4.35
CA SER A 54 3.58 -15.91 5.32
C SER A 54 3.72 -14.92 6.48
N LYS A 55 3.28 -13.67 6.29
CA LYS A 55 3.38 -12.57 7.25
C LYS A 55 2.01 -11.96 7.60
N GLU A 56 0.93 -12.72 7.43
CA GLU A 56 -0.43 -12.22 7.61
C GLU A 56 -0.64 -11.59 9.00
N ASP A 57 -0.21 -12.28 10.07
CA ASP A 57 -0.31 -11.78 11.45
C ASP A 57 0.43 -10.44 11.68
N PHE A 58 1.52 -10.23 10.94
CA PHE A 58 2.26 -8.97 10.98
C PHE A 58 1.52 -7.88 10.19
N LEU A 59 1.02 -8.20 9.00
CA LEU A 59 0.30 -7.27 8.13
C LEU A 59 -1.02 -6.79 8.77
N ARG A 60 -1.73 -7.67 9.48
CA ARG A 60 -2.97 -7.33 10.22
C ARG A 60 -2.79 -6.26 11.30
N LYS A 61 -1.55 -5.96 11.72
CA LYS A 61 -1.27 -4.86 12.66
C LYS A 61 -1.34 -3.48 12.02
N PHE A 62 -1.21 -3.41 10.69
CA PHE A 62 -1.14 -2.17 9.92
C PHE A 62 -2.27 -2.04 8.90
N LEU A 63 -2.76 -3.18 8.38
CA LEU A 63 -3.75 -3.26 7.32
C LEU A 63 -5.04 -3.87 7.84
N ASN A 64 -6.18 -3.35 7.37
CA ASN A 64 -7.44 -4.06 7.53
C ASN A 64 -7.54 -5.20 6.48
N LEU A 65 -7.51 -6.44 6.96
CA LEU A 65 -7.58 -7.66 6.15
C LEU A 65 -8.80 -8.52 6.54
N ASP A 66 -9.93 -7.89 6.89
CA ASP A 66 -11.18 -8.60 7.23
C ASP A 66 -11.63 -9.57 6.12
N ASN A 67 -11.43 -9.18 4.85
CA ASN A 67 -11.73 -9.99 3.68
C ASN A 67 -10.53 -10.84 3.19
N GLY A 68 -9.48 -10.97 4.00
CA GLY A 68 -8.28 -11.75 3.68
C GLY A 68 -7.26 -11.04 2.79
N ILE A 69 -6.28 -11.79 2.30
CA ILE A 69 -5.25 -11.31 1.37
C ILE A 69 -5.84 -11.26 -0.06
N PRO A 70 -5.70 -10.14 -0.79
CA PRO A 70 -6.14 -10.05 -2.18
C PRO A 70 -5.38 -11.05 -3.07
N SER A 71 -6.08 -11.66 -4.02
CA SER A 71 -5.48 -12.59 -4.98
C SER A 71 -4.49 -11.92 -5.93
N GLU A 72 -3.64 -12.72 -6.58
CA GLU A 72 -2.70 -12.25 -7.62
C GLU A 72 -3.42 -11.43 -8.70
N ASP A 73 -4.58 -11.92 -9.17
CA ASP A 73 -5.39 -11.22 -10.16
C ASP A 73 -5.94 -9.89 -9.66
N THR A 74 -6.27 -9.79 -8.37
CA THR A 74 -6.77 -8.55 -7.78
C THR A 74 -5.66 -7.50 -7.69
N ILE A 75 -4.47 -7.91 -7.25
CA ILE A 75 -3.28 -7.05 -7.21
C ILE A 75 -2.90 -6.61 -8.62
N ASN A 76 -2.76 -7.55 -9.55
CA ASN A 76 -2.41 -7.27 -10.94
C ASN A 76 -3.43 -6.34 -11.60
N ARG A 77 -4.73 -6.62 -11.46
CA ARG A 77 -5.80 -5.79 -12.03
C ARG A 77 -5.72 -4.36 -11.49
N PHE A 78 -5.54 -4.20 -10.19
CA PHE A 78 -5.46 -2.88 -9.57
C PHE A 78 -4.25 -2.08 -10.07
N PHE A 79 -3.04 -2.64 -9.96
CA PHE A 79 -1.82 -1.95 -10.38
C PHE A 79 -1.71 -1.74 -11.90
N SER A 80 -2.48 -2.48 -12.70
CA SER A 80 -2.53 -2.28 -14.16
C SER A 80 -3.41 -1.09 -14.58
N VAL A 81 -4.31 -0.61 -13.72
CA VAL A 81 -5.29 0.44 -14.07
C VAL A 81 -5.13 1.73 -13.28
N ILE A 82 -4.35 1.72 -12.19
CA ILE A 82 -4.05 2.93 -11.42
C ILE A 82 -3.30 3.96 -12.28
N ASP A 83 -3.67 5.23 -12.15
CA ASP A 83 -2.91 6.32 -12.78
C ASP A 83 -1.54 6.42 -12.10
N SER A 84 -0.49 6.11 -12.85
CA SER A 84 0.88 6.11 -12.34
C SER A 84 1.34 7.49 -11.90
N SER A 85 0.87 8.55 -12.54
CA SER A 85 1.27 9.94 -12.25
C SER A 85 0.62 10.42 -10.96
N GLU A 86 -0.66 10.10 -10.77
CA GLU A 86 -1.39 10.41 -9.54
C GLU A 86 -0.81 9.65 -8.34
N PHE A 87 -0.53 8.35 -8.54
CA PHE A 87 0.15 7.53 -7.53
C PHE A 87 1.53 8.08 -7.18
N GLU A 88 2.36 8.43 -8.17
CA GLU A 88 3.69 8.98 -7.94
C GLU A 88 3.64 10.28 -7.13
N ASN A 89 2.73 11.19 -7.46
CA ASN A 89 2.55 12.44 -6.72
C ASN A 89 2.18 12.19 -5.26
N CYS A 90 1.19 11.32 -5.01
CA CYS A 90 0.77 10.94 -3.66
C CYS A 90 1.91 10.25 -2.89
N PHE A 91 2.66 9.38 -3.57
CA PHE A 91 3.80 8.69 -2.97
C PHE A 91 4.91 9.66 -2.57
N ILE A 92 5.26 10.63 -3.42
CA ILE A 92 6.24 11.67 -3.12
C ILE A 92 5.76 12.54 -1.94
N GLU A 93 4.49 12.93 -1.92
CA GLU A 93 3.92 13.69 -0.81
C GLU A 93 4.01 12.93 0.52
N TRP A 94 3.67 11.63 0.49
CA TRP A 94 3.81 10.75 1.64
C TRP A 94 5.26 10.61 2.10
N VAL A 95 6.19 10.37 1.19
CA VAL A 95 7.63 10.27 1.52
C VAL A 95 8.13 11.59 2.10
N ASN A 96 7.70 12.74 1.58
CA ASN A 96 8.07 14.05 2.12
C ASN A 96 7.49 14.27 3.52
N SER A 97 6.26 13.83 3.79
CA SER A 97 5.63 13.97 5.10
C SER A 97 6.35 13.18 6.19
N ILE A 98 6.92 12.01 5.84
CA ILE A 98 7.78 11.24 6.75
C ILE A 98 9.23 11.74 6.79
N SER A 99 9.75 12.31 5.70
CA SER A 99 11.16 12.77 5.62
C SER A 99 11.43 14.00 6.48
N ILE A 100 10.40 14.77 6.84
CA ILE A 100 10.51 15.88 7.80
C ILE A 100 10.88 15.36 9.21
N ILE A 101 10.72 14.06 9.48
CA ILE A 101 11.00 13.44 10.78
C ILE A 101 12.52 13.24 11.03
N GLU A 102 13.40 13.32 10.01
CA GLU A 102 14.83 13.05 10.20
C GLU A 102 15.79 14.19 9.76
N LYS A 103 15.62 15.39 10.33
CA LYS A 103 16.80 16.25 10.54
C LYS A 103 17.63 15.74 11.73
N GLY A 104 18.37 14.63 11.51
CA GLY A 104 19.59 14.34 12.26
C GLY A 104 19.59 13.16 13.24
N GLN A 105 19.51 11.92 12.74
CA GLN A 105 20.17 10.81 13.42
C GLN A 105 21.18 10.14 12.48
N VAL A 106 22.42 10.63 12.54
CA VAL A 106 23.57 9.81 12.15
C VAL A 106 23.74 8.77 13.26
N ILE A 107 23.34 7.53 13.00
CA ILE A 107 23.76 6.40 13.83
C ILE A 107 25.18 6.07 13.35
N VAL A 108 26.17 6.62 14.07
CA VAL A 108 27.59 6.24 13.94
C VAL A 108 27.86 5.01 14.79
#